data_AF-A0A6N7FWA8-F1
#
_entry.id   AF-A0A6N7FWA8-F1
#
_cell.length_a   1.000
_cell.length_b   1.000
_cell.length_c   1.000
_cell.angle_alpha   90.00
_cell.angle_beta   90.00
_cell.angle_gamma   90.00
#
_symmetry.space_group_name_H-M   'P 1'
#
loop_
_entity.id
_entity.type
_entity.pdbx_description
1 polymer ?
#
loop_
_entity_poly.entity_id
_entity_poly.type
_entity_poly.pdbx_seq_one_letter_code
_entity_poly.pdbx_strand_id
1 'polypeptide(L)'
;LAAALPTRAIGVVAGLAFLGFAVWTIRGDRLTEEERALVRRPARSALLAVGTTFLLAELGDKTMIATVTLASTEEAFGTWVGSTVGMVAADALAIVVGRALGSRLPERAISRVAAASFVVFGVLLLVEALTG
;
A
#
# COMPACT_ATOMS: atom_id res chain seq x y z
N LEU A 1 -25.59 -8.40 -2.41
CA LEU A 1 -24.54 -8.11 -1.40
C LEU A 1 -23.88 -6.73 -1.58
N ALA A 2 -23.74 -6.20 -2.81
CA ALA A 2 -23.24 -4.83 -3.05
C ALA A 2 -24.16 -3.68 -2.56
N ALA A 3 -25.43 -3.95 -2.25
CA ALA A 3 -26.40 -2.95 -1.79
C ALA A 3 -26.32 -2.58 -0.30
N ALA A 4 -25.48 -3.27 0.49
CA ALA A 4 -25.39 -3.09 1.94
C ALA A 4 -24.10 -2.38 2.41
N LEU A 5 -23.12 -2.17 1.52
CA LEU A 5 -21.91 -1.43 1.86
C LEU A 5 -22.19 0.06 1.67
N PRO A 6 -22.03 0.90 2.72
CA PRO A 6 -22.19 2.34 2.61
C PRO A 6 -20.97 2.91 1.85
N THR A 7 -20.93 2.72 0.54
CA THR A 7 -19.84 3.13 -0.37
C THR A 7 -19.52 4.61 -0.22
N ARG A 8 -20.53 5.46 0.00
CA ARG A 8 -20.32 6.87 0.35
C ARG A 8 -19.53 7.05 1.65
N ALA A 9 -19.91 6.33 2.71
CA ALA A 9 -19.19 6.43 3.99
C ALA A 9 -17.75 5.90 3.86
N ILE A 10 -17.54 4.80 3.15
CA ILE A 10 -16.21 4.24 2.88
C ILE A 10 -15.36 5.26 2.10
N GLY A 11 -15.91 5.87 1.05
CA GLY A 11 -15.23 6.89 0.25
C GLY A 11 -14.88 8.14 1.05
N VAL A 12 -15.80 8.63 1.90
CA VAL A 12 -15.53 9.78 2.78
C VAL A 12 -14.43 9.45 3.80
N VAL A 13 -14.53 8.30 4.48
CA VAL A 13 -13.53 7.89 5.48
C VAL A 13 -12.16 7.69 4.83
N ALA A 14 -12.11 7.01 3.67
CA ALA A 14 -10.88 6.81 2.92
C ALA A 14 -10.30 8.16 2.46
N GLY A 15 -11.12 9.05 1.90
CA GLY A 15 -10.69 10.38 1.46
C GLY A 15 -10.11 11.22 2.60
N LEU A 16 -10.79 11.26 3.75
CA LEU A 16 -10.29 11.93 4.96
C LEU A 16 -8.99 11.31 5.47
N ALA A 17 -8.87 9.97 5.44
CA ALA A 17 -7.66 9.26 5.83
C ALA A 17 -6.48 9.62 4.91
N PHE A 18 -6.70 9.66 3.59
CA PHE A 18 -5.69 10.08 2.61
C PHE A 18 -5.21 11.53 2.85
N LEU A 19 -6.13 12.46 3.14
CA LEU A 19 -5.75 13.82 3.51
C LEU A 19 -4.97 13.87 4.84
N GLY A 20 -5.36 13.05 5.81
CA GLY A 20 -4.60 12.88 7.06
C GLY A 20 -3.17 12.39 6.81
N PHE A 21 -3.00 11.37 5.95
CA PHE A 21 -1.69 10.88 5.53
C PHE A 21 -0.87 11.94 4.79
N ALA A 22 -1.49 12.78 3.95
CA ALA A 22 -0.78 13.88 3.29
C ALA A 22 -0.17 14.86 4.30
N VAL A 23 -0.95 15.26 5.32
CA VAL A 23 -0.48 16.15 6.38
C VAL A 23 0.64 15.50 7.18
N TRP A 24 0.48 14.23 7.54
CA TRP A 24 1.51 13.49 8.28
C TRP A 24 2.81 13.34 7.47
N THR A 25 2.70 13.04 6.17
CA THR A 25 3.84 12.88 5.25
C THR A 25 4.70 14.15 5.16
N ILE A 26 4.06 15.33 5.21
CA ILE A 26 4.77 16.63 5.21
C ILE A 26 5.35 16.96 6.59
N ARG A 27 4.64 16.60 7.67
CA ARG A 27 5.06 16.86 9.04
C ARG A 27 6.37 16.13 9.38
N GLY A 28 6.52 14.91 8.84
CA GLY A 28 7.73 14.09 8.92
C GLY A 28 8.02 13.62 10.34
N ASP A 29 7.91 12.31 10.59
CA ASP A 29 8.34 11.73 11.86
C ASP A 29 9.84 11.38 11.85
N ARG A 30 10.50 11.60 12.98
CA ARG A 30 11.88 11.19 13.20
C ARG A 30 11.87 9.86 13.93
N LEU A 31 12.66 8.91 13.45
CA LEU A 31 12.88 7.64 14.12
C LEU A 31 13.39 7.87 15.55
N THR A 32 12.60 7.42 16.52
CA THR A 32 12.94 7.32 17.94
C THR A 32 14.11 6.35 18.16
N GLU A 33 14.76 6.44 19.31
CA GLU A 33 15.93 5.59 19.61
C GLU A 33 15.55 4.10 19.64
N GLU A 34 14.33 3.78 20.07
CA GLU A 34 13.77 2.42 20.04
C GLU A 34 13.60 1.90 18.60
N GLU A 35 13.11 2.73 17.67
CA GLU A 35 12.97 2.36 16.26
C GLU A 35 14.33 2.14 15.59
N ARG A 36 15.35 2.94 15.93
CA ARG A 36 16.73 2.72 15.46
C ARG A 36 17.31 1.41 15.99
N ALA A 37 16.99 1.03 17.22
CA ALA A 37 17.38 -0.25 17.79
C ALA A 37 16.68 -1.44 17.10
N LEU A 38 15.44 -1.27 16.62
CA LEU A 38 14.73 -2.28 15.80
C LEU A 38 15.42 -2.51 14.45
N VAL A 39 15.93 -1.46 13.79
CA VAL A 39 16.68 -1.59 12.52
C VAL A 39 17.96 -2.40 12.69
N ARG A 40 18.56 -2.42 13.89
CA ARG A 40 19.76 -3.21 14.19
C ARG A 40 19.50 -4.68 14.53
N ARG A 41 18.23 -5.11 14.58
CA ARG A 41 17.88 -6.50 14.93
C ARG A 41 18.24 -7.48 13.80
N PRO A 42 18.48 -8.77 14.12
CA PRO A 42 18.87 -9.78 13.14
C PRO A 42 17.82 -9.95 12.03
N ALA A 43 18.29 -10.34 10.83
CA ALA A 43 17.49 -10.44 9.60
C ALA A 43 16.18 -11.25 9.74
N ARG A 44 16.16 -12.26 10.61
CA ARG A 44 14.95 -13.04 10.91
C ARG A 44 13.81 -12.19 11.48
N SER A 45 14.13 -11.19 12.31
CA SER A 45 13.13 -10.27 12.86
C SER A 45 12.58 -9.32 11.80
N ALA A 46 13.44 -8.86 10.87
CA ALA A 46 13.02 -8.02 9.76
C ALA A 46 12.11 -8.77 8.79
N LEU A 47 12.43 -10.03 8.46
CA LEU A 47 11.57 -10.88 7.63
C LEU A 47 10.18 -11.09 8.26
N LEU A 48 10.12 -11.38 9.55
CA LEU A 48 8.85 -11.55 10.25
C LEU A 48 8.06 -10.24 10.34
N ALA A 49 8.71 -9.11 10.62
CA ALA A 49 8.06 -7.81 10.69
C ALA A 49 7.50 -7.38 9.32
N VAL A 50 8.33 -7.44 8.27
CA VAL A 50 7.91 -7.09 6.91
C VAL A 50 6.82 -8.05 6.43
N GLY A 51 7.01 -9.36 6.61
CA GLY A 51 6.03 -10.37 6.19
C GLY A 51 4.69 -10.22 6.89
N THR A 52 4.68 -9.94 8.21
CA THR A 52 3.43 -9.75 8.96
C THR A 52 2.74 -8.45 8.57
N THR A 53 3.48 -7.34 8.47
CA THR A 53 2.91 -6.05 8.06
C THR A 53 2.35 -6.11 6.64
N PHE A 54 3.08 -6.73 5.70
CA PHE A 54 2.62 -6.89 4.32
C PHE A 54 1.39 -7.80 4.25
N LEU A 55 1.41 -8.95 4.92
CA LEU A 55 0.27 -9.86 4.97
C LEU A 55 -0.98 -9.14 5.51
N LEU A 56 -0.85 -8.36 6.58
CA LEU A 56 -1.97 -7.62 7.17
C LEU A 56 -2.44 -6.46 6.28
N ALA A 57 -1.52 -5.79 5.57
CA ALA A 57 -1.85 -4.69 4.68
C ALA A 57 -2.56 -5.17 3.40
N GLU A 58 -2.16 -6.31 2.86
CA GLU A 58 -2.70 -6.89 1.62
C GLU A 58 -3.92 -7.80 1.86
N LEU A 59 -4.26 -8.11 3.12
CA LEU A 59 -5.36 -9.01 3.44
C LEU A 59 -6.70 -8.38 3.05
N GLY A 60 -7.35 -8.96 2.03
CA GLY A 60 -8.65 -8.48 1.55
C GLY A 60 -8.57 -7.33 0.55
N ASP A 61 -7.39 -7.05 -0.01
CA ASP A 61 -7.27 -6.11 -1.11
C ASP A 61 -7.98 -6.63 -2.38
N LYS A 62 -8.27 -5.70 -3.30
CA LYS A 62 -8.84 -5.95 -4.63
C LYS A 62 -8.05 -7.03 -5.38
N THR A 63 -6.73 -7.08 -5.22
CA THR A 63 -5.89 -8.10 -5.84
C THR A 63 -6.26 -9.51 -5.37
N MET A 64 -6.54 -9.70 -4.09
CA MET A 64 -7.00 -10.98 -3.54
C MET A 64 -8.37 -11.38 -4.08
N ILE A 65 -9.32 -10.44 -4.17
CA ILE A 65 -10.66 -10.69 -4.76
C ILE A 65 -10.53 -11.07 -6.23
N ALA A 66 -9.64 -10.41 -6.99
CA ALA A 66 -9.37 -10.73 -8.37
C ALA A 66 -8.77 -12.15 -8.53
N THR A 67 -7.80 -12.52 -7.68
CA THR A 67 -7.21 -13.87 -7.70
C THR A 67 -8.23 -14.95 -7.36
N VAL A 68 -9.08 -14.74 -6.36
CA VAL A 68 -10.15 -15.69 -5.99
C VAL A 68 -11.16 -15.84 -7.13
N THR A 69 -11.54 -14.74 -7.76
CA THR A 69 -12.44 -14.77 -8.92
C THR A 69 -11.82 -15.56 -10.06
N LEU A 70 -10.55 -15.30 -10.39
CA LEU A 70 -9.84 -16.01 -11.45
C LEU A 70 -9.69 -17.50 -11.13
N ALA A 71 -9.38 -17.86 -9.88
CA ALA A 71 -9.25 -19.25 -9.44
C ALA A 71 -10.58 -20.01 -9.43
N SER A 72 -11.71 -19.29 -9.44
CA SER A 72 -13.05 -19.89 -9.55
C SER A 72 -13.46 -20.15 -11.00
N THR A 73 -12.90 -19.42 -11.96
CA THR A 73 -13.20 -19.54 -13.39
C THR A 73 -12.17 -20.36 -14.17
N GLU A 74 -10.91 -20.36 -13.70
CA GLU A 74 -9.76 -21.04 -14.31
C GLU A 74 -9.23 -22.17 -13.41
N GLU A 75 -8.19 -22.88 -13.87
CA GLU A 75 -7.51 -23.88 -13.04
C GLU A 75 -6.89 -23.21 -11.79
N ALA A 76 -7.33 -23.65 -10.61
CA ALA A 76 -6.92 -23.07 -9.33
C ALA A 76 -5.40 -23.12 -9.10
N PHE A 77 -4.74 -24.21 -9.50
CA PHE A 77 -3.29 -24.35 -9.32
C PHE A 77 -2.51 -23.41 -10.25
N GLY A 78 -2.87 -23.36 -11.54
CA GLY A 78 -2.27 -22.43 -12.50
C GLY A 78 -2.46 -20.97 -12.09
N THR A 79 -3.64 -20.62 -11.57
CA THR A 79 -3.94 -19.28 -11.06
C THR A 79 -3.11 -18.93 -9.83
N TRP A 80 -2.95 -19.87 -8.90
CA TRP A 80 -2.12 -19.68 -7.71
C TRP A 80 -0.65 -19.45 -8.08
N VAL A 81 -0.09 -20.27 -8.98
CA VAL A 81 1.30 -20.09 -9.45
C VAL A 81 1.45 -18.76 -10.19
N GLY A 82 0.54 -18.45 -11.12
CA GLY A 82 0.61 -17.23 -11.93
C GLY A 82 0.52 -15.95 -11.09
N SER A 83 -0.43 -15.89 -10.16
CA SER A 83 -0.57 -14.75 -9.24
C SER A 83 0.64 -14.57 -8.33
N THR A 84 1.18 -15.68 -7.79
CA THR A 84 2.38 -15.66 -6.94
C THR A 84 3.59 -15.12 -7.73
N VAL A 85 3.84 -15.66 -8.93
CA VAL A 85 4.97 -15.23 -9.77
C VAL A 85 4.80 -13.77 -10.20
N GLY A 86 3.58 -13.36 -10.57
CA GLY A 86 3.28 -11.98 -10.96
C GLY A 86 3.56 -10.98 -9.83
N MET A 87 3.13 -11.31 -8.61
CA MET A 87 3.37 -10.46 -7.43
C MET A 87 4.85 -10.36 -7.09
N VAL A 88 5.56 -11.49 -7.04
CA VAL A 88 7.02 -11.51 -6.78
C VAL A 88 7.77 -10.72 -7.84
N ALA A 89 7.36 -10.81 -9.12
CA ALA A 89 7.97 -10.04 -10.19
C ALA A 89 7.72 -8.54 -10.05
N ALA A 90 6.51 -8.13 -9.68
CA ALA A 90 6.17 -6.73 -9.45
C ALA A 90 6.99 -6.14 -8.28
N ASP A 91 7.09 -6.86 -7.17
CA ASP A 91 7.88 -6.45 -6.00
C ASP A 91 9.37 -6.38 -6.33
N ALA A 92 9.91 -7.37 -7.04
CA ALA A 92 11.30 -7.37 -7.48
C ALA A 92 11.62 -6.16 -8.35
N LEU A 93 10.72 -5.83 -9.29
CA LEU A 93 10.86 -4.63 -10.13
C LEU A 93 10.81 -3.35 -9.29
N ALA A 94 9.87 -3.25 -8.35
CA ALA A 94 9.76 -2.11 -7.45
C ALA A 94 11.03 -1.93 -6.61
N ILE A 95 11.63 -3.01 -6.10
CA ILE A 95 12.91 -2.98 -5.36
C ILE A 95 14.06 -2.49 -6.25
N VAL A 96 14.16 -2.98 -7.49
CA VAL A 96 15.21 -2.58 -8.44
C VAL A 96 15.09 -1.10 -8.77
N VAL A 97 13.89 -0.63 -9.11
CA VAL A 97 13.61 0.78 -9.40
C VAL A 97 13.87 1.64 -8.16
N GLY A 98 13.42 1.21 -6.99
CA GLY A 98 13.66 1.89 -5.72
C GLY A 98 15.14 2.01 -5.37
N ARG A 99 15.94 0.96 -5.59
CA ARG A 99 17.40 1.03 -5.42
C ARG A 99 18.07 1.97 -6.41
N ALA A 100 17.66 1.92 -7.68
CA ALA A 100 18.24 2.76 -8.74
C ALA A 100 17.97 4.25 -8.50
N LEU A 101 16.74 4.59 -8.08
CA LEU A 101 16.33 5.97 -7.85
C LEU A 101 16.71 6.49 -6.45
N GLY A 102 16.81 5.61 -5.45
CA GLY A 102 17.04 5.99 -4.06
C GLY A 102 18.35 6.72 -3.79
N SER A 103 19.39 6.48 -4.60
CA SER A 103 20.66 7.22 -4.49
C SER A 103 20.63 8.63 -5.11
N ARG A 104 19.61 8.95 -5.92
CA ARG A 104 19.53 10.20 -6.69
C ARG A 104 18.37 11.11 -6.28
N LEU A 105 17.41 10.63 -5.49
CA LEU A 105 16.23 11.40 -5.12
C LEU A 105 16.38 12.04 -3.74
N PRO A 106 16.28 13.38 -3.62
CA PRO A 106 16.29 14.03 -2.31
C PRO A 106 15.02 13.66 -1.54
N GLU A 107 15.18 13.27 -0.28
CA GLU A 107 14.11 12.84 0.63
C GLU A 107 12.92 13.83 0.67
N ARG A 108 13.21 15.13 0.62
CA ARG A 108 12.20 16.19 0.55
C ARG A 108 11.35 16.16 -0.72
N ALA A 109 11.91 15.77 -1.86
CA ALA A 109 11.14 15.63 -3.09
C ALA A 109 10.21 14.42 -3.01
N ILE A 110 10.70 13.29 -2.47
CA ILE A 110 9.89 12.07 -2.27
C ILE A 110 8.70 12.38 -1.37
N SER A 111 8.94 13.00 -0.21
CA SER A 111 7.86 13.40 0.72
C SER A 111 6.83 14.33 0.07
N ARG A 112 7.26 15.32 -0.72
CA ARG A 112 6.34 16.22 -1.44
C ARG A 112 5.50 15.50 -2.49
N VAL A 113 6.12 14.62 -3.29
CA VAL A 113 5.39 13.85 -4.31
C VAL A 113 4.40 12.90 -3.64
N ALA A 114 4.80 12.20 -2.59
CA ALA A 114 3.91 11.32 -1.83
C ALA A 114 2.72 12.08 -1.23
N ALA A 115 2.97 13.22 -0.57
CA ALA A 115 1.92 14.06 -0.02
C ALA A 115 0.99 14.61 -1.11
N ALA A 116 1.51 15.05 -2.24
CA ALA A 116 0.70 15.50 -3.38
C ALA A 116 -0.20 14.37 -3.90
N SER A 117 0.33 13.16 -4.07
CA SER A 117 -0.46 11.99 -4.46
C SER A 117 -1.57 11.69 -3.45
N PHE A 118 -1.26 11.74 -2.14
CA PHE A 118 -2.27 11.56 -1.09
C PHE A 118 -3.37 12.62 -1.14
N VAL A 119 -3.03 13.89 -1.38
CA VAL A 119 -4.02 14.97 -1.57
C VAL A 119 -4.90 14.69 -2.79
N VAL A 120 -4.29 14.36 -3.93
CA VAL A 120 -5.02 14.10 -5.18
C VAL A 120 -6.02 12.96 -4.98
N PHE A 121 -5.58 11.80 -4.49
CA PHE A 121 -6.48 10.66 -4.27
C PHE A 121 -7.51 10.95 -3.17
N GLY A 122 -7.13 11.65 -2.10
CA GLY A 122 -8.05 12.03 -1.03
C GLY A 122 -9.18 12.93 -1.53
N VAL A 123 -8.87 13.95 -2.33
CA VAL A 123 -9.86 14.85 -2.95
C VAL A 123 -10.73 14.09 -3.95
N LEU A 124 -10.13 13.25 -4.81
CA LEU A 124 -10.89 12.46 -5.78
C LEU A 124 -11.91 11.55 -5.09
N LEU A 125 -11.51 10.84 -4.03
CA LEU A 125 -12.40 9.97 -3.26
C LEU A 125 -13.53 10.76 -2.57
N LEU A 126 -13.22 11.96 -2.04
CA LEU A 126 -14.25 12.82 -1.43
C LEU A 126 -15.24 13.33 -2.45
N VAL A 127 -14.77 13.80 -3.61
CA VAL A 127 -15.65 14.28 -4.68
C VAL A 127 -16.55 13.14 -5.15
N GLU A 128 -15.97 11.97 -5.45
CA GLU A 128 -16.73 10.80 -5.87
C GLU A 128 -17.79 10.40 -4.84
N ALA A 129 -17.43 10.35 -3.55
CA ALA A 129 -18.35 9.99 -2.48
C ALA A 129 -19.47 11.01 -2.21
N LEU A 130 -19.25 12.28 -2.56
CA LEU A 130 -20.24 13.36 -2.39
C LEU A 130 -21.15 13.54 -3.60
N THR A 131 -20.64 13.26 -4.81
CA THR A 131 -21.39 13.43 -6.07
C THR A 131 -22.08 12.16 -6.56
N GLY A 132 -21.59 10.96 -6.19
CA GLY A 132 -22.19 9.66 -6.52
C GLY A 132 -23.12 9.18 -5.43
#